data_AF-K1UGR8-F1
#
_entry.id   AF-K1UGR8-F1
#
_cell.length_a   1.000
_cell.length_b   1.000
_cell.length_c   1.000
_cell.angle_alpha   90.00
_cell.angle_beta   90.00
_cell.angle_gamma   90.00
#
_symmetry.space_group_name_H-M   'P 1'
#
loop_
_entity.id
_entity.type
_entity.pdbx_description
1 polymer ?
#
loop_
_entity_poly.entity_id
_entity_poly.type
_entity_poly.pdbx_seq_one_letter_code
_entity_poly.pdbx_strand_id
1 'polypeptide(L)'
;QAESSTTVSFDSASSATDISSASDSKTSDSDKQLTADGMFSERDLSGDYSECTDITLSDSTASCSDSSVTVADGSVTITKAGTYKFSGTFTGQIIVNAGDSDKVQLVLDNASITKEGSAALYIINADKVFITTVKGTENTLSSMGEFASSDDATNVDGAIFSKSDITFNGSGTLNVKVRKQARHCNKGRPQDNGRNI
;
A
#
# COMPACT_ATOMS: atom_id res chain seq x y z
N GLN A 1 11.67 46.89 -57.04
CA GLN A 1 11.93 45.89 -58.11
C GLN A 1 12.62 44.71 -57.45
N ALA A 2 12.38 43.48 -57.94
CA ALA A 2 13.03 42.23 -57.51
C ALA A 2 12.79 41.77 -56.04
N GLU A 3 12.77 40.47 -55.72
CA GLU A 3 12.27 39.25 -56.41
C GLU A 3 12.46 38.02 -55.49
N SER A 4 11.96 36.85 -55.92
CA SER A 4 12.06 35.48 -55.38
C SER A 4 13.21 35.14 -54.40
N SER A 5 13.05 34.26 -53.39
CA SER A 5 11.92 33.35 -53.05
C SER A 5 11.73 33.22 -51.51
N THR A 6 11.48 32.11 -50.79
CA THR A 6 11.56 30.64 -51.02
C THR A 6 10.59 29.85 -50.09
N THR A 7 10.56 28.52 -50.20
CA THR A 7 9.53 27.56 -49.76
C THR A 7 9.85 26.66 -48.54
N VAL A 8 8.76 26.13 -47.98
CA VAL A 8 8.54 25.01 -47.01
C VAL A 8 9.54 23.84 -46.90
N SER A 9 9.51 23.13 -45.76
CA SER A 9 9.15 21.70 -45.67
C SER A 9 8.96 21.20 -44.21
N PHE A 10 8.29 20.06 -44.04
CA PHE A 10 8.00 19.35 -42.79
C PHE A 10 7.95 17.84 -43.08
N ASP A 11 8.57 16.96 -42.29
CA ASP A 11 8.27 15.51 -42.28
C ASP A 11 8.95 14.72 -41.12
N SER A 12 8.45 13.49 -40.89
CA SER A 12 9.12 12.28 -40.33
C SER A 12 9.53 12.24 -38.84
N ALA A 13 9.60 11.07 -38.19
CA ALA A 13 8.98 9.74 -38.40
C ALA A 13 9.22 8.83 -37.17
N SER A 14 8.51 7.69 -37.09
CA SER A 14 8.63 6.70 -36.00
C SER A 14 9.98 5.96 -35.90
N SER A 15 10.23 5.36 -34.74
CA SER A 15 11.09 4.17 -34.59
C SER A 15 10.58 3.29 -33.44
N ALA A 16 10.69 1.97 -33.61
CA ALA A 16 10.34 0.96 -32.59
C ALA A 16 11.61 0.22 -32.14
N THR A 17 11.52 -0.58 -31.07
CA THR A 17 12.63 -1.36 -30.54
C THR A 17 12.21 -2.77 -30.12
N ASP A 18 12.69 -3.78 -30.85
CA ASP A 18 12.64 -5.18 -30.46
C ASP A 18 13.72 -5.52 -29.40
N ILE A 19 13.42 -6.47 -28.50
CA ILE A 19 14.44 -7.18 -27.72
C ILE A 19 14.11 -8.68 -27.75
N SER A 20 15.09 -9.49 -28.16
CA SER A 20 14.90 -10.89 -28.58
C SER A 20 14.80 -11.87 -27.42
N SER A 21 13.94 -12.89 -27.58
CA SER A 21 13.96 -14.11 -26.76
C SER A 21 15.21 -14.96 -27.05
N ALA A 22 15.81 -15.51 -25.99
CA ALA A 22 16.78 -16.60 -26.08
C ALA A 22 16.34 -17.73 -25.14
N SER A 23 16.23 -18.94 -25.65
CA SER A 23 15.87 -20.14 -24.89
C SER A 23 17.04 -21.11 -24.89
N ASP A 24 17.41 -21.61 -23.71
CA ASP A 24 18.30 -22.77 -23.57
C ASP A 24 17.73 -23.73 -22.52
N SER A 25 18.20 -24.99 -22.48
CA SER A 25 17.34 -26.09 -22.03
C SER A 25 18.01 -27.23 -21.25
N LYS A 26 17.16 -27.94 -20.48
CA LYS A 26 17.37 -29.23 -19.79
C LYS A 26 18.16 -29.19 -18.47
N THR A 27 17.42 -29.30 -17.37
CA THR A 27 17.65 -30.37 -16.39
C THR A 27 16.26 -30.92 -16.00
N SER A 28 16.16 -32.19 -15.65
CA SER A 28 14.89 -32.81 -15.24
C SER A 28 14.90 -33.04 -13.73
N ASP A 29 13.98 -32.39 -13.03
CA ASP A 29 13.51 -32.85 -11.72
C ASP A 29 11.97 -32.89 -11.74
N SER A 30 11.37 -33.69 -10.87
CA SER A 30 9.92 -33.86 -10.84
C SER A 30 9.25 -32.77 -9.99
N ASP A 31 9.26 -31.55 -10.50
CA ASP A 31 8.52 -30.42 -9.91
C ASP A 31 7.04 -30.78 -9.75
N LYS A 32 6.65 -31.12 -8.52
CA LYS A 32 5.27 -30.94 -8.07
C LYS A 32 5.01 -29.44 -8.02
N GLN A 33 4.65 -28.87 -9.16
CA GLN A 33 4.12 -27.52 -9.25
C GLN A 33 3.01 -27.38 -8.21
N LEU A 34 3.26 -26.59 -7.17
CA LEU A 34 2.25 -26.22 -6.19
C LEU A 34 1.29 -25.27 -6.87
N THR A 35 0.25 -25.83 -7.48
CA THR A 35 -0.87 -25.05 -8.01
C THR A 35 -1.57 -24.35 -6.84
N ALA A 36 -1.92 -23.08 -7.01
CA ALA A 36 -2.66 -22.32 -6.00
C ALA A 36 -4.13 -22.76 -5.88
N ASP A 37 -4.57 -23.62 -6.80
CA ASP A 37 -5.88 -24.27 -6.88
C ASP A 37 -6.32 -24.81 -5.51
N GLY A 38 -7.36 -24.20 -4.93
CA GLY A 38 -7.91 -24.60 -3.64
C GLY A 38 -7.24 -23.99 -2.40
N MET A 39 -6.17 -23.20 -2.53
CA MET A 39 -5.61 -22.41 -1.42
C MET A 39 -6.38 -21.10 -1.17
N PHE A 40 -7.09 -20.60 -2.18
CA PHE A 40 -7.89 -19.37 -2.13
C PHE A 40 -9.36 -19.66 -2.42
N SER A 41 -10.26 -18.97 -1.73
CA SER A 41 -11.69 -18.98 -2.07
C SER A 41 -11.98 -18.04 -3.24
N GLU A 42 -13.13 -18.23 -3.91
CA GLU A 42 -13.59 -17.35 -4.99
C GLU A 42 -13.65 -15.87 -4.57
N ARG A 43 -13.96 -15.59 -3.29
CA ARG A 43 -13.98 -14.22 -2.74
C ARG A 43 -12.62 -13.65 -2.39
N ASP A 44 -11.61 -14.49 -2.21
CA ASP A 44 -10.23 -14.02 -2.07
C ASP A 44 -9.69 -13.55 -3.43
N LEU A 45 -10.04 -14.26 -4.50
CA LEU A 45 -9.64 -13.94 -5.89
C LEU A 45 -10.49 -12.81 -6.52
N SER A 46 -11.76 -12.69 -6.14
CA SER A 46 -12.68 -11.65 -6.62
C SER A 46 -12.30 -10.26 -6.06
N GLY A 47 -11.69 -9.44 -6.93
CA GLY A 47 -11.49 -8.00 -6.70
C GLY A 47 -12.74 -7.15 -6.95
N ASP A 48 -13.93 -7.76 -7.02
CA ASP A 48 -15.19 -7.07 -7.29
C ASP A 48 -15.73 -6.40 -6.02
N TYR A 49 -16.30 -5.21 -6.20
CA TYR A 49 -16.91 -4.39 -5.16
C TYR A 49 -18.11 -3.60 -5.69
N SER A 50 -19.11 -3.38 -4.83
CA SER A 50 -20.30 -2.56 -5.06
C SER A 50 -20.77 -1.98 -3.71
N GLU A 51 -21.81 -1.13 -3.72
CA GLU A 51 -22.43 -0.55 -2.51
C GLU A 51 -21.42 -0.02 -1.48
N CYS A 52 -20.45 0.78 -1.94
CA CYS A 52 -19.34 1.24 -1.13
C CYS A 52 -19.72 2.45 -0.27
N THR A 53 -19.34 2.41 1.01
CA THR A 53 -19.22 3.60 1.85
C THR A 53 -17.98 4.37 1.41
N ASP A 54 -18.16 5.55 0.80
CA ASP A 54 -17.07 6.45 0.45
C ASP A 54 -16.43 7.09 1.71
N ILE A 55 -15.10 7.11 1.74
CA ILE A 55 -14.28 7.75 2.78
C ILE A 55 -13.26 8.64 2.06
N THR A 56 -13.42 9.96 2.18
CA THR A 56 -12.48 10.93 1.58
C THR A 56 -11.39 11.26 2.59
N LEU A 57 -10.13 11.10 2.20
CA LEU A 57 -8.96 11.37 3.02
C LEU A 57 -8.43 12.78 2.70
N SER A 58 -8.08 13.56 3.73
CA SER A 58 -7.67 14.97 3.58
C SER A 58 -6.65 15.36 4.64
N ASP A 59 -5.39 15.05 4.34
CA ASP A 59 -4.19 15.29 5.14
C ASP A 59 -4.31 14.76 6.57
N SER A 60 -4.48 15.60 7.60
CA SER A 60 -4.65 15.14 8.99
C SER A 60 -6.07 14.69 9.33
N THR A 61 -7.00 14.69 8.37
CA THR A 61 -8.43 14.45 8.56
C THR A 61 -9.02 13.50 7.52
N ALA A 62 -10.24 13.05 7.75
CA ALA A 62 -11.04 12.31 6.78
C ALA A 62 -12.53 12.70 6.92
N SER A 63 -13.33 12.43 5.91
CA SER A 63 -14.79 12.57 5.95
C SER A 63 -15.50 11.31 5.49
N CYS A 64 -16.52 10.93 6.27
CA CYS A 64 -17.49 9.89 5.97
C CYS A 64 -18.77 10.22 6.78
N SER A 65 -19.94 9.85 6.26
CA SER A 65 -21.24 10.10 6.91
C SER A 65 -21.93 8.83 7.43
N ASP A 66 -21.31 7.66 7.30
CA ASP A 66 -21.93 6.39 7.73
C ASP A 66 -21.60 6.04 9.20
N SER A 67 -22.62 5.56 9.92
CA SER A 67 -22.55 5.10 11.31
C SER A 67 -21.59 3.92 11.58
N SER A 68 -21.05 3.28 10.55
CA SER A 68 -20.03 2.23 10.63
C SER A 68 -18.60 2.78 10.76
N VAL A 69 -18.39 4.05 10.40
CA VAL A 69 -17.09 4.72 10.36
C VAL A 69 -17.03 5.81 11.43
N THR A 70 -16.01 5.76 12.29
CA THR A 70 -15.70 6.84 13.25
C THR A 70 -14.41 7.53 12.84
N VAL A 71 -14.43 8.85 12.64
CA VAL A 71 -13.23 9.66 12.42
C VAL A 71 -12.93 10.47 13.69
N ALA A 72 -11.85 10.12 14.37
CA ALA A 72 -11.42 10.75 15.63
C ALA A 72 -9.90 10.59 15.81
N ASP A 73 -9.27 11.50 16.56
CA ASP A 73 -7.89 11.36 17.06
C ASP A 73 -6.84 10.93 16.01
N GLY A 74 -6.92 11.52 14.80
CA GLY A 74 -6.02 11.21 13.69
C GLY A 74 -6.19 9.78 13.13
N SER A 75 -7.37 9.19 13.30
CA SER A 75 -7.68 7.81 12.94
C SER A 75 -9.06 7.68 12.28
N VAL A 76 -9.23 6.65 11.44
CA VAL A 76 -10.50 6.27 10.81
C VAL A 76 -10.81 4.83 11.20
N THR A 77 -11.81 4.62 12.05
CA THR A 77 -12.16 3.31 12.61
C THR A 77 -13.42 2.75 11.96
N ILE A 78 -13.28 1.61 11.28
CA ILE A 78 -14.38 0.78 10.76
C ILE A 78 -14.83 -0.19 11.87
N THR A 79 -16.14 -0.25 12.09
CA THR A 79 -16.76 -0.97 13.23
C THR A 79 -17.76 -2.06 12.84
N LYS A 80 -17.99 -2.30 11.53
CA LYS A 80 -19.00 -3.24 11.00
C LYS A 80 -18.51 -3.89 9.71
N ALA A 81 -19.04 -5.07 9.37
CA ALA A 81 -18.96 -5.64 8.03
C ALA A 81 -19.41 -4.63 6.95
N GLY A 82 -18.78 -4.66 5.78
CA GLY A 82 -19.12 -3.76 4.67
C GLY A 82 -17.96 -3.49 3.70
N THR A 83 -18.24 -2.67 2.70
CA THR A 83 -17.28 -2.25 1.66
C THR A 83 -16.99 -0.75 1.80
N TYR A 84 -15.72 -0.39 1.97
CA TYR A 84 -15.29 0.97 2.29
C TYR A 84 -14.26 1.43 1.27
N LYS A 85 -14.56 2.48 0.51
CA LYS A 85 -13.66 2.99 -0.54
C LYS A 85 -12.94 4.25 -0.07
N PHE A 86 -11.62 4.17 -0.03
CA PHE A 86 -10.72 5.24 0.38
C PHE A 86 -10.12 5.94 -0.83
N SER A 87 -10.07 7.27 -0.81
CA SER A 87 -9.37 8.08 -1.80
C SER A 87 -8.73 9.32 -1.17
N GLY A 88 -7.61 9.77 -1.73
CA GLY A 88 -6.85 10.93 -1.23
C GLY A 88 -5.74 10.59 -0.23
N THR A 89 -5.23 11.61 0.46
CA THR A 89 -4.05 11.50 1.34
C THR A 89 -4.44 11.55 2.81
N PHE A 90 -3.84 10.71 3.65
CA PHE A 90 -4.03 10.72 5.10
C PHE A 90 -2.70 10.61 5.86
N THR A 91 -2.52 11.46 6.88
CA THR A 91 -1.46 11.38 7.89
C THR A 91 -2.09 10.94 9.20
N GLY A 92 -2.29 9.63 9.34
CA GLY A 92 -3.15 9.02 10.35
C GLY A 92 -3.19 7.50 10.23
N GLN A 93 -4.10 6.85 10.95
CA GLN A 93 -4.24 5.38 10.97
C GLN A 93 -5.65 4.94 10.54
N ILE A 94 -5.74 3.98 9.62
CA ILE A 94 -6.99 3.25 9.38
C ILE A 94 -7.05 2.07 10.36
N ILE A 95 -8.15 1.95 11.09
CA ILE A 95 -8.38 0.89 12.08
C ILE A 95 -9.58 0.05 11.63
N VAL A 96 -9.44 -1.28 11.65
CA VAL A 96 -10.57 -2.20 11.49
C VAL A 96 -10.80 -2.92 12.81
N ASN A 97 -11.95 -2.68 13.44
CA ASN A 97 -12.36 -3.28 14.70
C ASN A 97 -13.85 -3.61 14.63
N ALA A 98 -14.18 -4.56 13.76
CA ALA A 98 -15.52 -5.07 13.51
C ALA A 98 -15.83 -6.29 14.39
N GLY A 99 -16.95 -6.97 14.17
CA GLY A 99 -17.28 -8.23 14.86
C GLY A 99 -16.43 -9.43 14.40
N ASP A 100 -16.35 -10.47 15.23
CA ASP A 100 -15.56 -11.69 14.98
C ASP A 100 -16.00 -12.44 13.70
N SER A 101 -17.23 -12.23 13.25
CA SER A 101 -17.83 -12.81 12.03
C SER A 101 -17.91 -11.81 10.87
N ASP A 102 -17.43 -10.58 11.04
CA ASP A 102 -17.60 -9.49 10.05
C ASP A 102 -16.54 -9.55 8.96
N LYS A 103 -16.99 -9.47 7.70
CA LYS A 103 -16.12 -9.34 6.52
C LYS A 103 -16.06 -7.88 6.08
N VAL A 104 -14.84 -7.37 5.93
CA VAL A 104 -14.58 -5.96 5.61
C VAL A 104 -13.77 -5.87 4.33
N GLN A 105 -14.22 -5.11 3.33
CA GLN A 105 -13.48 -4.87 2.09
C GLN A 105 -13.03 -3.41 2.02
N LEU A 106 -11.72 -3.19 2.05
CA LEU A 106 -11.06 -1.90 1.95
C LEU A 106 -10.65 -1.68 0.48
N VAL A 107 -11.41 -0.87 -0.25
CA VAL A 107 -11.14 -0.54 -1.64
C VAL A 107 -10.25 0.71 -1.68
N LEU A 108 -9.07 0.61 -2.30
CA LEU A 108 -8.08 1.68 -2.36
C LEU A 108 -8.08 2.31 -3.76
N ASP A 109 -8.54 3.56 -3.85
CA ASP A 109 -8.72 4.35 -5.07
C ASP A 109 -7.87 5.63 -4.98
N ASN A 110 -6.60 5.53 -5.36
CA ASN A 110 -5.61 6.59 -5.20
C ASN A 110 -5.46 7.04 -3.73
N ALA A 111 -5.44 6.07 -2.81
CA ALA A 111 -5.31 6.28 -1.38
C ALA A 111 -3.83 6.26 -0.93
N SER A 112 -3.39 7.31 -0.23
CA SER A 112 -2.03 7.44 0.31
C SER A 112 -2.06 7.69 1.81
N ILE A 113 -1.92 6.65 2.61
CA ILE A 113 -1.99 6.71 4.08
C ILE A 113 -0.59 6.55 4.69
N THR A 114 -0.22 7.47 5.57
CA THR A 114 1.05 7.48 6.29
C THR A 114 0.83 7.62 7.80
N LYS A 115 1.45 6.76 8.60
CA LYS A 115 1.47 6.86 10.08
C LYS A 115 2.91 6.91 10.60
N GLU A 116 3.19 7.83 11.52
CA GLU A 116 4.41 7.75 12.33
C GLU A 116 4.14 6.99 13.65
N GLY A 117 5.11 6.18 14.07
CA GLY A 117 5.09 5.43 15.34
C GLY A 117 4.24 4.15 15.36
N SER A 118 3.48 3.85 14.30
CA SER A 118 2.61 2.68 14.19
C SER A 118 2.31 2.32 12.72
N ALA A 119 1.46 1.32 12.49
CA ALA A 119 1.00 0.92 11.15
C ALA A 119 0.07 1.97 10.52
N ALA A 120 0.06 2.08 9.18
CA ALA A 120 -0.91 2.88 8.43
C ALA A 120 -2.30 2.23 8.41
N LEU A 121 -2.34 0.89 8.38
CA LEU A 121 -3.53 0.07 8.53
C LEU A 121 -3.35 -0.91 9.70
N TYR A 122 -4.23 -0.83 10.70
CA TYR A 122 -4.23 -1.70 11.88
C TYR A 122 -5.58 -2.44 11.98
N ILE A 123 -5.56 -3.75 11.73
CA ILE A 123 -6.72 -4.62 11.86
C ILE A 123 -6.67 -5.27 13.24
N ILE A 124 -7.56 -4.83 14.13
CA ILE A 124 -7.73 -5.33 15.49
C ILE A 124 -8.64 -6.55 15.50
N ASN A 125 -9.77 -6.49 14.78
CA ASN A 125 -10.75 -7.57 14.72
C ASN A 125 -11.63 -7.53 13.46
N ALA A 126 -11.87 -8.72 12.90
CA ALA A 126 -12.74 -9.08 11.77
C ALA A 126 -12.64 -10.61 11.56
N ASP A 127 -13.57 -11.22 10.81
CA ASP A 127 -13.41 -12.59 10.27
C ASP A 127 -12.32 -12.59 9.18
N LYS A 128 -12.45 -11.71 8.19
CA LYS A 128 -11.48 -11.51 7.12
C LYS A 128 -11.54 -10.07 6.57
N VAL A 129 -10.37 -9.51 6.27
CA VAL A 129 -10.24 -8.21 5.60
C VAL A 129 -9.71 -8.39 4.18
N PHE A 130 -10.43 -7.86 3.21
CA PHE A 130 -10.02 -7.79 1.80
C PHE A 130 -9.46 -6.40 1.51
N ILE A 131 -8.31 -6.31 0.85
CA ILE A 131 -7.67 -5.05 0.43
C ILE A 131 -7.62 -5.06 -1.10
N THR A 132 -8.50 -4.27 -1.71
CA THR A 132 -8.74 -4.29 -3.16
C THR A 132 -8.20 -3.01 -3.81
N THR A 133 -7.24 -3.12 -4.74
CA THR A 133 -6.72 -1.95 -5.47
C THR A 133 -7.52 -1.65 -6.75
N VAL A 134 -8.01 -0.41 -6.88
CA VAL A 134 -8.75 0.01 -8.08
C VAL A 134 -7.83 0.07 -9.30
N LYS A 135 -8.28 -0.48 -10.43
CA LYS A 135 -7.47 -0.64 -11.65
C LYS A 135 -6.87 0.70 -12.12
N GLY A 136 -5.57 0.71 -12.36
CA GLY A 136 -4.85 1.89 -12.87
C GLY A 136 -4.59 2.99 -11.83
N THR A 137 -4.93 2.76 -10.56
CA THR A 137 -4.59 3.67 -9.45
C THR A 137 -3.26 3.29 -8.80
N GLU A 138 -2.58 4.25 -8.19
CA GLU A 138 -1.44 4.00 -7.31
C GLU A 138 -1.80 4.33 -5.86
N ASN A 139 -1.65 3.33 -4.99
CA ASN A 139 -1.95 3.44 -3.57
C ASN A 139 -0.68 3.28 -2.74
N THR A 140 -0.63 3.90 -1.56
CA THR A 140 0.49 3.77 -0.61
C THR A 140 -0.02 3.57 0.82
N LEU A 141 0.52 2.56 1.51
CA LEU A 141 0.42 2.37 2.95
C LEU A 141 1.83 2.48 3.54
N SER A 142 2.09 3.51 4.33
CA SER A 142 3.42 3.86 4.81
C SER A 142 3.49 3.99 6.34
N SER A 143 4.38 3.21 6.98
CA SER A 143 4.79 3.47 8.36
C SER A 143 6.13 4.19 8.40
N MET A 144 6.28 5.12 9.33
CA MET A 144 7.52 5.85 9.60
C MET A 144 7.80 5.87 11.10
N GLY A 145 9.04 6.19 11.49
CA GLY A 145 9.41 6.34 12.90
C GLY A 145 10.15 5.14 13.47
N GLU A 146 10.34 5.14 14.79
CA GLU A 146 10.48 3.92 15.56
C GLU A 146 9.08 3.53 16.05
N PHE A 147 8.71 2.26 15.99
CA PHE A 147 7.40 1.81 16.48
C PHE A 147 7.29 2.03 17.99
N ALA A 148 6.16 2.58 18.43
CA ALA A 148 5.86 2.68 19.85
C ALA A 148 5.49 1.29 20.39
N SER A 149 6.38 0.69 21.19
CA SER A 149 6.02 -0.46 22.02
C SER A 149 4.97 -0.02 23.03
N SER A 150 3.72 -0.45 22.83
CA SER A 150 2.73 -0.51 23.90
C SER A 150 3.18 -1.51 24.97
N ASP A 151 2.84 -1.27 26.23
CA ASP A 151 3.06 -2.24 27.30
C ASP A 151 2.20 -3.51 27.10
N ASP A 152 1.09 -3.39 26.35
CA ASP A 152 0.39 -4.51 25.73
C ASP A 152 1.27 -5.19 24.67
N ALA A 153 1.43 -6.52 24.76
CA ALA A 153 2.37 -7.33 23.97
C ALA A 153 2.13 -7.41 22.44
N THR A 154 1.30 -6.53 21.86
CA THR A 154 1.09 -6.39 20.41
C THR A 154 2.24 -5.59 19.79
N ASN A 155 3.30 -6.27 19.38
CA ASN A 155 4.42 -5.65 18.68
C ASN A 155 4.02 -5.30 17.23
N VAL A 156 3.56 -4.08 17.00
CA VAL A 156 3.32 -3.54 15.65
C VAL A 156 4.66 -3.19 15.01
N ASP A 157 5.02 -3.83 13.90
CA ASP A 157 6.33 -3.71 13.25
C ASP A 157 6.29 -3.43 11.72
N GLY A 158 5.09 -3.27 11.16
CA GLY A 158 4.85 -3.06 9.74
C GLY A 158 3.96 -1.85 9.40
N ALA A 159 3.84 -1.54 8.12
CA ALA A 159 2.89 -0.53 7.62
C ALA A 159 1.44 -1.03 7.55
N ILE A 160 1.28 -2.35 7.53
CA ILE A 160 0.01 -3.06 7.71
C ILE A 160 0.26 -4.02 8.88
N PHE A 161 -0.63 -4.05 9.85
CA PHE A 161 -0.61 -5.03 10.94
C PHE A 161 -2.02 -5.58 11.15
N SER A 162 -2.15 -6.89 11.38
CA SER A 162 -3.44 -7.55 11.54
C SER A 162 -3.42 -8.67 12.57
N LYS A 163 -4.54 -8.82 13.26
CA LYS A 163 -4.87 -9.98 14.10
C LYS A 163 -5.83 -10.96 13.41
N SER A 164 -6.39 -10.57 12.27
CA SER A 164 -7.32 -11.35 11.42
C SER A 164 -6.68 -11.71 10.07
N ASP A 165 -7.32 -12.61 9.32
CA ASP A 165 -6.95 -12.92 7.95
C ASP A 165 -7.00 -11.66 7.04
N ILE A 166 -5.97 -11.48 6.22
CA ILE A 166 -5.95 -10.49 5.13
C ILE A 166 -5.93 -11.22 3.78
N THR A 167 -6.61 -10.65 2.78
CA THR A 167 -6.35 -10.93 1.37
C THR A 167 -6.11 -9.64 0.59
N PHE A 168 -5.15 -9.66 -0.34
CA PHE A 168 -4.89 -8.56 -1.27
C PHE A 168 -5.34 -8.96 -2.67
N ASN A 169 -6.17 -8.14 -3.32
CA ASN A 169 -6.65 -8.37 -4.68
C ASN A 169 -6.91 -7.04 -5.42
N GLY A 170 -7.55 -7.10 -6.59
CA GLY A 170 -7.71 -5.95 -7.49
C GLY A 170 -6.62 -5.88 -8.56
N SER A 171 -6.46 -4.71 -9.19
CA SER A 171 -5.52 -4.51 -10.31
C SER A 171 -4.93 -3.10 -10.42
N GLY A 172 -4.94 -2.35 -9.31
CA GLY A 172 -4.09 -1.17 -9.11
C GLY A 172 -2.81 -1.50 -8.36
N THR A 173 -1.89 -0.53 -8.28
CA THR A 173 -0.64 -0.68 -7.53
C THR A 173 -0.87 -0.43 -6.04
N LEU A 174 -0.28 -1.26 -5.18
CA LEU A 174 -0.15 -1.01 -3.74
C LEU A 174 1.32 -0.96 -3.35
N ASN A 175 1.77 0.21 -2.90
CA ASN A 175 3.07 0.39 -2.28
C ASN A 175 2.97 0.19 -0.77
N VAL A 176 3.67 -0.81 -0.22
CA VAL A 176 3.84 -0.96 1.23
C VAL A 176 5.24 -0.46 1.62
N LYS A 177 5.34 0.55 2.49
CA LYS A 177 6.58 1.26 2.80
C LYS A 177 6.81 1.33 4.32
N VAL A 178 7.98 0.92 4.81
CA VAL A 178 8.37 1.10 6.22
C VAL A 178 9.68 1.89 6.27
N ARG A 179 9.68 3.03 6.98
CA ARG A 179 10.81 3.97 7.06
C ARG A 179 11.24 4.20 8.51
N LYS A 180 12.20 3.41 8.97
CA LYS A 180 12.83 3.64 10.29
C LYS A 180 13.56 4.98 10.29
N GLN A 181 13.39 5.76 11.35
CA GLN A 181 14.17 6.98 11.57
C GLN A 181 15.66 6.63 11.63
N ALA A 182 16.48 7.28 10.81
CA ALA A 182 17.92 7.07 10.85
C ALA A 182 18.49 7.67 12.15
N ARG A 183 18.65 6.83 13.19
CA ARG A 183 19.26 7.24 14.46
C ARG A 183 20.60 7.89 14.17
N HIS A 184 20.75 9.16 14.57
CA HIS A 184 21.97 9.95 14.34
C HIS A 184 23.16 9.26 15.01
N CYS A 185 23.94 8.53 14.22
CA CYS A 185 25.16 7.89 14.68
C CYS A 185 26.23 8.98 14.84
N ASN A 186 26.17 9.71 15.96
CA ASN A 186 27.26 10.55 16.41
C ASN A 186 28.45 9.65 16.78
N LYS A 187 29.19 9.22 15.75
CA LYS A 187 30.53 8.66 15.92
C LYS A 187 31.39 9.77 16.50
N GLY A 188 31.44 9.84 17.83
CA GLY A 188 32.31 10.75 18.56
C GLY A 188 33.71 10.65 17.96
N ARG A 189 34.26 11.78 17.52
CA ARG A 189 35.57 11.80 16.86
C ARG A 189 36.56 11.07 17.76
N PRO A 190 37.33 10.08 17.27
CA PRO A 190 38.43 9.55 18.06
C PRO A 190 39.35 10.72 18.40
N GLN A 191 39.50 11.01 19.70
CA GLN A 191 40.56 11.91 20.14
C GLN A 191 41.85 11.10 20.07
N ASP A 192 42.56 11.27 18.96
CA ASP A 192 43.93 10.84 18.80
C ASP A 192 44.80 11.65 19.78
N ASN A 193 44.93 11.13 21.00
CA ASN A 193 45.86 11.63 22.02
C ASN A 193 47.28 11.17 21.67
N GLY A 194 47.77 11.69 20.54
CA GLY A 194 48.91 11.22 19.76
C GLY A 194 50.06 10.64 20.58
N ARG A 195 50.21 9.32 20.50
CA ARG A 195 51.29 8.57 21.16
C ARG A 195 51.70 7.40 20.28
N ASN A 196 52.75 7.60 19.48
CA ASN A 196 53.39 6.54 18.72
C ASN A 196 53.82 5.39 19.64
N ILE A 197 53.33 4.19 19.34
CA ILE A 197 53.95 2.88 19.59
C ILE A 197 53.63 1.96 18.40
#